data_AF-A0A3D8IJ89-F1
#
_entry.id   AF-A0A3D8IJ89-F1
#
_cell.length_a   1.000
_cell.length_b   1.000
_cell.length_c   1.000
_cell.angle_alpha   90.00
_cell.angle_beta   90.00
_cell.angle_gamma   90.00
#
_symmetry.space_group_name_H-M   'P 1'
#
loop_
_entity.id
_entity.type
_entity.pdbx_description
1 polymer ?
#
loop_
_entity_poly.entity_id
_entity_poly.type
_entity_poly.pdbx_seq_one_letter_code
_entity_poly.pdbx_strand_id
1 'polypeptide(L)' 'MEKYEINIRIGNKIREERQRQSLSQEKLAEIANVHRTYIGMIERAEKNITLVSLEKIAIALGLDIRDLLD' A
#
# COMPACT_ATOMS: atom_id res chain seq x y z
N MET A 1 0.92 -4.22 -18.87
CA MET A 1 0.04 -5.11 -18.08
C MET A 1 -1.26 -4.37 -17.85
N GLU A 2 -2.39 -5.04 -18.05
CA GLU A 2 -3.70 -4.47 -17.74
C GLU A 2 -3.77 -4.17 -16.23
N LYS A 3 -4.15 -2.93 -15.88
CA LYS A 3 -4.29 -2.52 -14.48
C LYS A 3 -5.73 -2.79 -14.05
N TYR A 4 -5.89 -3.61 -13.02
CA TYR A 4 -7.19 -3.83 -12.40
C TYR A 4 -7.61 -2.58 -11.61
N GLU A 5 -8.86 -2.16 -11.76
CA GLU A 5 -9.42 -1.00 -11.07
C GLU A 5 -9.26 -1.10 -9.54
N ILE A 6 -9.43 -2.30 -8.98
CA ILE A 6 -9.21 -2.56 -7.55
C ILE A 6 -7.78 -2.25 -7.09
N ASN A 7 -6.76 -2.57 -7.90
CA ASN A 7 -5.36 -2.27 -7.54
C ASN A 7 -5.07 -0.76 -7.61
N ILE A 8 -5.74 -0.03 -8.50
CA ILE A 8 -5.63 1.43 -8.57
C ILE A 8 -6.25 2.06 -7.31
N ARG A 9 -7.46 1.63 -6.93
CA ARG A 9 -8.13 2.11 -5.70
C ARG A 9 -7.30 1.83 -4.45
N ILE A 10 -6.85 0.59 -4.26
CA ILE A 10 -6.00 0.19 -3.13
C ILE A 10 -4.69 1.00 -3.12
N GLY A 11 -4.00 1.11 -4.26
CA GLY A 11 -2.75 1.85 -4.36
C GLY A 11 -2.89 3.33 -3.99
N ASN A 12 -3.97 3.97 -4.44
CA ASN A 12 -4.30 5.35 -4.08
C ASN A 12 -4.61 5.48 -2.59
N LYS A 13 -5.43 4.58 -2.03
CA LYS A 13 -5.79 4.59 -0.61
C LYS A 13 -4.57 4.43 0.30
N ILE A 14 -3.67 3.50 -0.02
CA ILE A 14 -2.39 3.34 0.68
C ILE A 14 -1.56 4.64 0.61
N ARG A 15 -1.49 5.27 -0.56
CA ARG A 15 -0.75 6.52 -0.74
C ARG A 15 -1.34 7.66 0.10
N GLU A 16 -2.65 7.80 0.11
CA GLU A 16 -3.36 8.82 0.89
C GLU A 16 -3.12 8.67 2.39
N GLU A 17 -3.31 7.45 2.93
CA GLU A 17 -3.11 7.19 4.36
C GLU A 17 -1.64 7.34 4.76
N ARG A 18 -0.71 6.91 3.90
CA ARG A 18 0.73 7.14 4.10
C ARG A 18 1.05 8.64 4.18
N GLN A 19 0.50 9.44 3.26
CA GLN A 19 0.71 10.89 3.24
C GLN A 19 0.05 11.59 4.43
N ARG A 20 -1.14 11.13 4.86
CA ARG A 20 -1.82 11.63 6.07
C ARG A 20 -0.95 11.47 7.31
N GLN A 21 -0.18 10.39 7.38
CA GLN A 21 0.77 10.11 8.47
C GLN A 21 2.17 10.72 8.25
N SER A 22 2.36 11.55 7.22
CA SER A 22 3.66 12.15 6.86
C SER A 22 4.78 11.11 6.63
N LEU A 23 4.43 9.89 6.23
CA LEU A 23 5.39 8.83 6.00
C LEU A 23 5.96 8.91 4.57
N SER A 24 7.26 8.71 4.41
CA SER A 24 7.85 8.45 3.09
C SER A 24 7.57 7.00 2.65
N GLN A 25 7.71 6.71 1.35
CA GLN A 25 7.62 5.32 0.87
C GLN A 25 8.70 4.43 1.53
N GLU A 26 9.89 4.98 1.78
CA GLU A 26 10.97 4.26 2.48
C GLU A 26 10.54 3.94 3.92
N LYS A 27 9.94 4.91 4.62
CA LYS A 27 9.51 4.71 6.00
C LYS A 27 8.38 3.70 6.13
N LEU A 28 7.38 3.75 5.23
CA LEU A 28 6.32 2.73 5.21
C LEU A 28 6.90 1.35 4.91
N ALA A 29 7.86 1.25 3.98
CA ALA A 29 8.48 -0.02 3.63
C ALA A 29 9.27 -0.63 4.80
N GLU A 30 10.00 0.20 5.55
CA GLU A 30 10.70 -0.17 6.77
C GLU A 30 9.72 -0.75 7.81
N ILE A 31 8.61 -0.04 8.10
CA ILE A 31 7.61 -0.48 9.09
C ILE A 31 6.90 -1.76 8.62
N ALA A 32 6.53 -1.84 7.34
CA ALA A 32 5.86 -3.00 6.76
C ALA A 32 6.80 -4.20 6.49
N ASN A 33 8.10 -4.04 6.74
CA ASN A 33 9.15 -5.02 6.45
C ASN A 33 9.10 -5.54 4.99
N VAL A 34 9.10 -4.59 4.04
CA VAL A 34 9.14 -4.84 2.59
C VAL A 34 10.13 -3.90 1.91
N HIS A 35 10.43 -4.12 0.63
CA HIS A 35 11.28 -3.20 -0.13
C HIS A 35 10.54 -1.90 -0.49
N ARG A 36 11.20 -0.73 -0.38
CA ARG A 36 10.63 0.57 -0.82
C ARG A 36 10.07 0.52 -2.25
N THR A 37 10.79 -0.10 -3.17
CA THR A 37 10.36 -0.22 -4.57
C THR A 37 9.02 -0.94 -4.69
N TYR A 38 8.75 -1.92 -3.82
CA TYR A 38 7.48 -2.62 -3.75
C TYR A 38 6.35 -1.68 -3.36
N ILE A 39 6.50 -0.86 -2.31
CA ILE A 39 5.51 0.17 -1.93
C ILE A 39 5.21 1.09 -3.12
N GLY A 40 6.24 1.58 -3.80
CA GLY A 40 6.06 2.43 -4.98
C GLY A 40 5.31 1.74 -6.13
N MET A 41 5.58 0.46 -6.38
CA MET A 41 4.87 -0.33 -7.39
C MET A 41 3.39 -0.54 -7.02
N ILE A 42 3.09 -0.75 -5.74
CA ILE A 42 1.71 -0.87 -5.25
C ILE A 42 0.95 0.46 -5.43
N GLU A 43 1.53 1.58 -5.00
CA GLU A 43 0.89 2.90 -5.13
C GLU A 43 0.64 3.33 -6.58
N ARG A 44 1.39 2.76 -7.55
CA ARG A 44 1.19 3.01 -8.98
C ARG A 44 0.38 1.92 -9.69
N ALA A 45 -0.11 0.93 -8.95
CA ALA A 45 -0.80 -0.26 -9.47
C ALA A 45 0.00 -0.99 -10.57
N GLU A 46 1.32 -1.05 -10.42
CA GLU A 46 2.24 -1.75 -11.33
C GLU A 46 2.36 -3.24 -10.99
N LYS A 47 1.99 -3.62 -9.77
CA LYS A 47 2.06 -5.00 -9.28
C LYS A 47 0.75 -5.40 -8.62
N ASN A 48 0.33 -6.65 -8.85
CA ASN A 48 -0.80 -7.23 -8.15
C ASN A 48 -0.40 -7.53 -6.70
N ILE A 49 -1.05 -6.88 -5.74
CA ILE A 49 -0.76 -7.08 -4.32
C ILE A 49 -1.39 -8.38 -3.84
N THR A 50 -0.70 -9.13 -2.97
CA THR A 50 -1.30 -10.28 -2.29
C THR A 50 -2.02 -9.80 -1.03
N LEU A 51 -3.02 -10.55 -0.57
CA LEU A 51 -3.72 -10.21 0.68
C LEU A 51 -2.77 -10.10 1.88
N VAL A 52 -1.77 -10.96 1.96
CA VAL A 52 -0.75 -10.93 3.03
C VAL A 52 0.08 -9.63 2.98
N SER A 53 0.47 -9.17 1.80
CA SER A 53 1.19 -7.89 1.67
C SER A 53 0.29 -6.71 2.00
N LEU A 54 -0.98 -6.77 1.61
CA LEU A 54 -1.96 -5.73 1.93
C LEU A 54 -2.18 -5.63 3.44
N GLU A 55 -2.32 -6.76 4.13
CA GLU A 55 -2.43 -6.83 5.60
C GLU A 55 -1.19 -6.22 6.28
N LYS A 56 0.02 -6.57 5.83
CA LYS A 56 1.26 -5.97 6.37
C LYS A 56 1.30 -4.45 6.22
N ILE A 57 0.87 -3.93 5.07
CA ILE A 57 0.81 -2.49 4.83
C ILE A 57 -0.27 -1.83 5.70
N ALA A 58 -1.44 -2.45 5.84
CA ALA A 58 -2.50 -1.97 6.73
C ALA A 58 -2.01 -1.87 8.18
N ILE A 59 -1.40 -2.94 8.71
CA ILE A 59 -0.81 -2.96 10.05
C ILE A 59 0.27 -1.88 10.20
N ALA A 60 1.13 -1.70 9.19
CA ALA A 60 2.18 -0.68 9.21
C ALA A 60 1.62 0.76 9.20
N LEU A 61 0.42 0.95 8.65
CA LEU A 61 -0.33 2.21 8.71
C LEU A 61 -1.22 2.31 9.97
N GLY A 62 -1.26 1.29 10.84
CA GLY A 62 -2.15 1.25 11.99
C GLY A 62 -3.63 1.16 11.63
N LEU A 63 -3.95 0.51 10.51
CA LEU A 63 -5.31 0.35 9.95
C LEU A 63 -5.72 -1.12 9.90
N ASP A 64 -7.03 -1.36 9.80
CA ASP A 64 -7.57 -2.65 9.40
C ASP A 64 -7.45 -2.80 7.87
N ILE A 65 -7.31 -4.04 7.40
CA ILE A 65 -7.23 -4.31 5.96
C ILE A 65 -8.47 -3.79 5.20
N ARG A 66 -9.64 -3.79 5.85
CA ARG A 66 -10.89 -3.27 5.28
C ARG A 66 -10.84 -1.79 4.96
N ASP A 67 -10.11 -1.01 5.76
CA ASP A 67 -9.94 0.43 5.54
C ASP A 67 -9.21 0.74 4.21
N LEU A 68 -8.52 -0.24 3.63
CA LEU A 68 -7.83 -0.14 2.34
C LEU A 68 -8.66 -0.66 1.15
N LEU A 69 -9.84 -1.26 1.39
CA LEU A 69 -10.71 -1.85 0.36
C LEU A 69 -11.88 -0.94 -0.03
N ASP A 70 -12.19 0.06 0.80
CA ASP A 70 -13.24 1.07 0.57
C ASP A 70 -12.84 2.14 -0.47
#